data_AF-A0ABC9NHW5-F1
#
_entry.id   AF-A0ABC9NHW5-F1
#
_cell.length_a   1.000
_cell.length_b   1.000
_cell.length_c   1.000
_cell.angle_alpha   90.00
_cell.angle_beta   90.00
_cell.angle_gamma   90.00
#
_symmetry.space_group_name_H-M   'P 1'
#
loop_
_entity.id
_entity.type
_entity.pdbx_description
1 polymer ?
#
loop_
_entity_poly.entity_id
_entity_poly.type
_entity_poly.pdbx_seq_one_letter_code
_entity_poly.pdbx_strand_id
1 'polypeptide(L)'
;MGKVKDRMVKLTGEGADAQYLTWNQVPDTVKFEAETLTNMAYDMSNTPRISFETLKGVGKASGTAFRFMFMGAHMAVENHGEVIGEFLQRRVNFIVSALGSINPTEFSKASQTIDIETELVPYMIDDLNDKVTTAVSAVSGGIWSTREGIMFAGNADRVEEELVEIKEEQAAKNEQIGNKGQKNAS
;
A
#
# COMPACT_ATOMS: atom_id res chain seq x y z
N MET A 1 69.54 12.33 -7.59
CA MET A 1 69.50 10.98 -8.21
C MET A 1 69.13 9.97 -7.13
N GLY A 2 67.85 9.59 -7.09
CA GLY A 2 67.31 8.69 -6.07
C GLY A 2 67.70 7.24 -6.35
N LYS A 3 68.31 6.57 -5.36
CA LYS A 3 68.55 5.13 -5.41
C LYS A 3 67.22 4.42 -5.14
N VAL A 4 66.55 3.99 -6.21
CA VAL A 4 65.48 2.99 -6.14
C VAL A 4 66.16 1.70 -5.66
N LYS A 5 65.92 1.32 -4.39
CA LYS A 5 66.29 -0.01 -3.89
C LYS A 5 65.46 -1.01 -4.67
N ASP A 6 66.09 -1.74 -5.58
CA ASP A 6 65.51 -2.88 -6.27
C ASP A 6 64.94 -3.86 -5.25
N ARG A 7 63.62 -4.05 -5.27
CA ARG A 7 62.92 -5.09 -4.52
C ARG A 7 63.08 -6.41 -5.29
N MET A 8 64.29 -6.95 -5.34
CA MET A 8 64.55 -8.27 -5.92
C MET A 8 64.28 -9.37 -4.89
N VAL A 9 63.32 -10.26 -5.20
CA VAL A 9 63.04 -11.48 -4.43
C VAL A 9 63.82 -12.62 -5.11
N LYS A 10 64.88 -13.12 -4.46
CA LYS A 10 65.59 -14.32 -4.90
C LYS A 10 65.01 -15.53 -4.17
N LEU A 11 64.44 -16.46 -4.93
CA LEU A 11 64.02 -17.78 -4.45
C LEU A 11 65.15 -18.77 -4.78
N THR A 12 65.74 -19.39 -3.76
CA THR A 12 66.80 -20.41 -3.93
C THR A 12 66.35 -21.73 -3.31
N GLY A 13 66.04 -22.70 -4.17
CA GLY A 13 65.67 -24.09 -3.84
C GLY A 13 64.75 -24.70 -4.90
N GLU A 14 64.97 -25.96 -5.29
CA GLU A 14 64.03 -26.70 -6.16
C GLU A 14 62.68 -26.82 -5.46
N GLY A 15 61.66 -26.11 -5.97
CA GLY A 15 60.32 -26.02 -5.39
C GLY A 15 59.98 -24.71 -4.67
N ALA A 16 60.84 -23.68 -4.72
CA ALA A 16 60.54 -22.38 -4.12
C ALA A 16 59.60 -21.55 -5.00
N ASP A 17 58.30 -21.53 -4.64
CA ASP A 17 57.25 -20.78 -5.31
C ASP A 17 56.91 -19.49 -4.52
N ALA A 18 56.95 -18.32 -5.18
CA ALA A 18 56.51 -17.06 -4.56
C ALA A 18 55.05 -16.79 -4.94
N GLN A 19 54.13 -17.19 -4.08
CA GLN A 19 52.74 -16.77 -4.18
C GLN A 19 52.52 -15.48 -3.39
N TYR A 20 51.91 -14.49 -4.05
CA TYR A 20 51.37 -13.33 -3.36
C TYR A 20 50.16 -13.83 -2.54
N LEU A 21 50.22 -13.68 -1.22
CA LEU A 21 49.07 -13.90 -0.33
C LEU A 21 48.06 -12.77 -0.59
N THR A 22 47.29 -12.90 -1.67
CA THR A 22 46.15 -12.03 -1.91
C THR A 22 44.94 -12.62 -1.20
N TRP A 23 44.20 -11.75 -0.53
CA TRP A 23 43.04 -12.09 0.28
C TRP A 23 41.83 -12.34 -0.66
N ASN A 24 41.83 -13.50 -1.31
CA ASN A 24 41.03 -13.74 -2.53
C ASN A 24 39.58 -14.16 -2.28
N GLN A 25 39.25 -14.61 -1.05
CA GLN A 25 37.98 -15.30 -0.79
C GLN A 25 36.98 -14.53 0.07
N VAL A 26 37.41 -13.47 0.75
CA VAL A 26 36.54 -12.77 1.71
C VAL A 26 35.59 -11.74 1.10
N PRO A 27 35.84 -11.10 -0.06
CA PRO A 27 34.88 -10.13 -0.61
C PRO A 27 33.48 -10.74 -0.81
N ASP A 28 33.42 -11.99 -1.30
CA ASP A 28 32.15 -12.68 -1.53
C ASP A 28 31.49 -13.12 -0.22
N THR A 29 32.27 -13.61 0.75
CA THR A 29 31.74 -14.01 2.07
C THR A 29 31.19 -12.81 2.85
N VAL A 30 31.89 -11.67 2.83
CA VAL A 30 31.43 -10.43 3.50
C VAL A 30 30.20 -9.87 2.82
N LYS A 31 30.14 -9.93 1.48
CA LYS A 31 28.94 -9.52 0.75
C LYS A 31 27.73 -10.40 1.11
N PHE A 32 27.92 -11.72 1.13
CA PHE A 32 26.86 -12.68 1.49
C PHE A 32 26.39 -12.49 2.94
N GLU A 33 27.31 -12.27 3.88
CA GLU A 33 26.98 -11.96 5.26
C GLU A 33 26.19 -10.64 5.37
N ALA A 34 26.66 -9.58 4.71
CA ALA A 34 26.00 -8.28 4.72
C ALA A 34 24.58 -8.35 4.15
N GLU A 35 24.38 -9.07 3.04
CA GLU A 35 23.06 -9.29 2.45
C GLU A 35 22.15 -10.10 3.37
N THR A 36 22.68 -11.15 4.01
CA THR A 36 21.92 -11.99 4.95
C THR A 36 21.49 -11.21 6.18
N LEU A 37 22.40 -10.44 6.79
CA LEU A 37 22.11 -9.59 7.95
C LEU A 37 21.10 -8.50 7.59
N THR A 38 21.24 -7.91 6.40
CA THR A 38 20.29 -6.90 5.91
C THR A 38 18.90 -7.50 5.78
N ASN A 39 18.77 -8.66 5.13
CA ASN A 39 17.48 -9.34 4.99
C ASN A 39 16.88 -9.72 6.35
N MET A 40 17.69 -10.26 7.27
CA MET A 40 17.25 -10.59 8.62
C MET A 40 16.76 -9.36 9.41
N ALA A 41 17.38 -8.19 9.21
CA ALA A 41 16.93 -6.94 9.85
C ALA A 41 15.53 -6.50 9.36
N TYR A 42 15.26 -6.63 8.05
CA TYR A 42 13.95 -6.36 7.48
C TYR A 42 12.90 -7.38 7.96
N ASP A 43 13.27 -8.66 8.03
CA ASP A 43 12.38 -9.73 8.50
C ASP A 43 12.03 -9.54 9.99
N MET A 44 13.01 -9.22 10.85
CA MET A 44 12.79 -8.99 12.29
C MET A 44 11.93 -7.76 12.56
N SER A 45 12.03 -6.72 11.72
CA SER A 45 11.25 -5.49 11.89
C SER A 45 9.87 -5.56 11.23
N ASN A 46 9.53 -6.68 10.57
CA ASN A 46 8.34 -6.82 9.72
C ASN A 46 8.23 -5.72 8.65
N THR A 47 9.36 -5.15 8.22
CA THR A 47 9.38 -4.07 7.22
C THR A 47 9.72 -4.61 5.85
N PRO A 48 8.87 -4.40 4.83
CA PRO A 48 9.14 -4.88 3.49
C PRO A 48 10.25 -4.08 2.81
N ARG A 49 11.18 -4.79 2.17
CA ARG A 49 12.27 -4.17 1.42
C ARG A 49 11.81 -3.73 0.03
N ILE A 50 11.41 -2.48 -0.09
CA ILE A 50 11.06 -1.85 -1.37
C ILE A 50 12.32 -1.29 -2.02
N SER A 51 12.90 -2.03 -2.95
CA SER A 51 14.02 -1.56 -3.76
C SER A 51 13.74 -1.84 -5.23
N PHE A 52 14.32 -1.05 -6.13
CA PHE A 52 14.12 -1.25 -7.57
C PHE A 52 14.55 -2.67 -8.02
N GLU A 53 15.56 -3.24 -7.37
CA GLU A 53 16.05 -4.59 -7.63
C GLU A 53 15.04 -5.67 -7.19
N THR A 54 14.42 -5.52 -6.02
CA THR A 54 13.36 -6.44 -5.56
C THR A 54 12.09 -6.31 -6.41
N LEU A 55 11.76 -5.10 -6.88
CA LEU A 55 10.61 -4.86 -7.76
C LEU A 55 10.80 -5.36 -9.19
N LYS A 56 12.06 -5.51 -9.66
CA LYS A 56 12.35 -6.05 -11.00
C LYS A 56 11.97 -7.53 -11.12
N GLY A 57 12.03 -8.29 -10.03
CA GLY A 57 11.63 -9.71 -9.99
C GLY A 57 10.11 -9.91 -9.89
N VAL A 58 9.40 -8.92 -9.33
CA VAL A 58 7.94 -8.89 -9.24
C VAL A 58 7.39 -8.32 -10.56
N GLY A 59 7.38 -9.15 -11.61
CA GLY A 59 6.84 -8.78 -12.92
C GLY A 59 5.42 -8.21 -12.81
N LYS A 60 5.05 -7.26 -13.71
CA LYS A 60 3.80 -6.47 -13.71
C LYS A 60 3.07 -6.49 -12.36
N ALA A 61 3.72 -5.95 -11.33
CA ALA A 61 3.15 -5.14 -10.25
C ALA A 61 1.62 -5.30 -10.03
N SER A 62 1.12 -6.51 -9.79
CA SER A 62 -0.30 -6.71 -9.49
C SER A 62 -0.53 -6.19 -8.07
N GLY A 63 -1.61 -5.44 -7.85
CA GLY A 63 -1.97 -4.96 -6.51
C GLY A 63 -2.03 -6.08 -5.46
N THR A 64 -2.28 -7.32 -5.89
CA THR A 64 -2.23 -8.52 -5.04
C THR A 64 -0.81 -8.88 -4.57
N ALA A 65 0.21 -8.74 -5.42
CA ALA A 65 1.59 -9.02 -5.06
C ALA A 65 2.12 -7.99 -4.05
N PHE A 66 1.73 -6.72 -4.20
CA PHE A 66 2.04 -5.69 -3.20
C PHE A 66 1.35 -5.96 -1.86
N ARG A 67 0.09 -6.42 -1.86
CA ARG A 67 -0.60 -6.82 -0.61
C ARG A 67 0.18 -7.87 0.17
N PHE A 68 0.70 -8.89 -0.50
CA PHE A 68 1.53 -9.91 0.15
C PHE A 68 2.87 -9.35 0.66
N MET A 69 3.51 -8.47 -0.12
CA MET A 69 4.75 -7.82 0.29
C MET A 69 4.55 -6.97 1.56
N PHE A 70 3.44 -6.22 1.65
CA PHE A 70 3.15 -5.34 2.78
C PHE A 70 2.47 -6.02 3.96
N MET A 71 2.17 -7.32 3.91
CA MET A 71 1.44 -8.01 4.97
C MET A 71 2.12 -7.89 6.35
N GLY A 72 3.46 -7.97 6.40
CA GLY A 72 4.21 -7.75 7.64
C GLY A 72 4.05 -6.33 8.20
N ALA A 73 4.09 -5.32 7.32
CA ALA A 73 3.87 -3.93 7.71
C ALA A 73 2.44 -3.69 8.19
N HIS A 74 1.43 -4.30 7.54
CA HIS A 74 0.04 -4.24 8.00
C HIS A 74 -0.12 -4.86 9.38
N MET A 75 0.50 -6.03 9.63
CA MET A 75 0.48 -6.66 10.96
C MET A 75 1.13 -5.76 12.03
N ALA A 76 2.21 -5.06 11.69
CA ALA A 76 2.83 -4.09 12.60
C ALA A 76 1.91 -2.88 12.86
N VAL A 77 1.21 -2.38 11.83
CA VAL A 77 0.23 -1.29 11.98
C VAL A 77 -0.93 -1.70 12.87
N GLU A 78 -1.47 -2.91 12.73
CA GLU A 78 -2.53 -3.44 13.60
C GLU A 78 -2.08 -3.51 15.06
N ASN A 79 -0.87 -4.05 15.31
CA ASN A 79 -0.31 -4.09 16.67
C ASN A 79 -0.12 -2.69 17.29
N HIS A 80 0.34 -1.71 16.49
CA HIS A 80 0.44 -0.33 16.96
C HIS A 80 -0.93 0.38 17.04
N GLY A 81 -1.88 -0.07 16.22
CA GLY A 81 -3.26 0.40 16.17
C GLY A 81 -4.02 0.10 17.46
N GLU A 82 -3.68 -0.95 18.20
CA GLU A 82 -4.26 -1.20 19.52
C GLU A 82 -4.00 -0.02 20.49
N VAL A 83 -2.75 0.46 20.54
CA VAL A 83 -2.35 1.56 21.44
C VAL A 83 -2.82 2.91 20.91
N ILE A 84 -2.65 3.15 19.61
CA ILE A 84 -3.01 4.43 18.99
C ILE A 84 -4.53 4.58 18.90
N GLY A 85 -5.25 3.49 18.62
CA GLY A 85 -6.70 3.43 18.53
C GLY A 85 -7.36 3.85 19.84
N GLU A 86 -6.89 3.31 20.97
CA GLU A 86 -7.41 3.74 22.28
C GLU A 86 -7.19 5.24 22.52
N PHE A 87 -6.01 5.75 22.16
CA PHE A 87 -5.71 7.18 22.28
C PHE A 87 -6.62 8.05 21.40
N LEU A 88 -6.83 7.67 20.15
CA LEU A 88 -7.70 8.38 19.21
C LEU A 88 -9.16 8.35 19.67
N GLN A 89 -9.64 7.20 20.10
CA GLN A 89 -11.00 7.03 20.62
C GLN A 89 -11.26 7.93 21.84
N ARG A 90 -10.32 7.96 22.79
CA ARG A 90 -10.39 8.85 23.97
C ARG A 90 -10.45 10.32 23.56
N ARG A 91 -9.67 10.73 22.55
CA ARG A 91 -9.64 12.10 22.06
C ARG A 91 -10.93 12.50 21.35
N VAL A 92 -11.51 11.61 20.54
CA VAL A 92 -12.81 11.84 19.90
C VAL A 92 -13.90 11.99 20.95
N ASN A 93 -13.95 11.10 21.94
CA ASN A 93 -14.92 11.19 23.04
C ASN A 93 -14.79 12.52 23.82
N PHE A 94 -13.56 12.98 24.05
CA PHE A 94 -13.32 14.29 24.67
C PHE A 94 -13.87 15.44 23.81
N ILE A 95 -13.61 15.43 22.50
CA ILE A 95 -14.10 16.46 21.57
C ILE A 95 -15.63 16.47 21.54
N VAL A 96 -16.27 15.29 21.46
CA VAL A 96 -17.74 15.16 21.46
C VAL A 96 -18.35 15.76 22.73
N SER A 97 -17.78 15.44 23.90
CA SER A 97 -18.23 15.99 25.19
C SER A 97 -18.01 17.50 25.30
N ALA A 98 -16.86 17.99 24.83
CA ALA A 98 -16.57 19.43 24.79
C ALA A 98 -17.54 20.18 23.87
N LEU A 99 -17.84 19.64 22.68
CA LEU A 99 -18.76 20.24 21.72
C LEU A 99 -20.18 20.34 22.29
N GLY A 100 -20.64 19.28 22.96
CA GLY A 100 -21.93 19.28 23.66
C GLY A 100 -22.01 20.29 24.81
N SER A 101 -20.88 20.57 25.47
CA SER A 101 -20.80 21.55 26.55
C SER A 101 -20.75 23.00 26.05
N ILE A 102 -20.10 23.25 24.90
CA ILE A 102 -19.98 24.59 24.30
C ILE A 102 -21.31 25.05 23.69
N ASN A 103 -22.06 24.14 23.06
CA ASN A 103 -23.35 24.44 22.42
C ASN A 103 -24.49 23.56 22.98
N PRO A 104 -25.00 23.85 24.19
CA PRO A 104 -25.98 23.01 24.86
C PRO A 104 -27.34 22.94 24.16
N THR A 105 -27.73 23.99 23.43
CA THR A 105 -29.06 24.12 22.82
C THR A 105 -29.25 23.22 21.60
N GLU A 106 -28.19 22.93 20.85
CA GLU A 106 -28.25 22.18 19.59
C GLU A 106 -27.61 20.79 19.73
N PHE A 107 -26.48 20.67 20.45
CA PHE A 107 -25.64 19.47 20.41
C PHE A 107 -25.58 18.66 21.71
N SER A 108 -26.26 19.09 22.78
CA SER A 108 -26.25 18.36 24.06
C SER A 108 -26.81 16.93 23.91
N LYS A 109 -27.97 16.76 23.26
CA LYS A 109 -28.57 15.43 23.04
C LYS A 109 -27.75 14.57 22.07
N ALA A 110 -27.22 15.18 21.01
CA ALA A 110 -26.40 14.49 20.02
C ALA A 110 -25.09 13.97 20.64
N SER A 111 -24.43 14.77 21.49
CA SER A 111 -23.18 14.40 22.15
C SER A 111 -23.28 13.21 23.11
N GLN A 112 -24.47 12.93 23.65
CA GLN A 112 -24.72 11.81 24.57
C GLN A 112 -25.19 10.54 23.87
N THR A 113 -25.64 10.65 22.61
CA THR A 113 -26.24 9.54 21.85
C THR A 113 -25.33 9.05 20.73
N ILE A 114 -24.31 9.84 20.35
CA ILE A 114 -23.43 9.50 19.24
C ILE A 114 -22.33 8.53 19.69
N ASP A 115 -22.31 7.36 19.08
CA ASP A 115 -21.18 6.42 19.15
C ASP A 115 -20.31 6.65 17.91
N ILE A 116 -19.04 7.00 18.14
CA ILE A 116 -18.06 7.21 17.08
C ILE A 116 -16.96 6.19 17.27
N GLU A 117 -16.64 5.43 16.23
CA GLU A 117 -15.50 4.50 16.24
C GLU A 117 -14.38 5.05 15.36
N THR A 118 -13.14 4.94 15.82
CA THR A 118 -11.96 5.30 15.02
C THR A 118 -11.32 4.07 14.40
N GLU A 119 -11.33 3.98 13.08
CA GLU A 119 -10.65 2.93 12.32
C GLU A 119 -9.30 3.45 11.78
N LEU A 120 -8.23 2.69 11.99
CA LEU A 120 -6.92 2.99 11.43
C LEU A 120 -6.79 2.32 10.06
N VAL A 121 -6.81 3.11 8.99
CA VAL A 121 -6.63 2.58 7.63
C VAL A 121 -5.15 2.69 7.23
N PRO A 122 -4.41 1.58 7.10
CA PRO A 122 -3.04 1.61 6.63
C PRO A 122 -2.97 2.00 5.14
N TYR A 123 -1.97 2.80 4.78
CA TYR A 123 -1.73 3.17 3.39
C TYR A 123 -1.29 1.96 2.56
N MET A 124 -1.89 1.78 1.39
CA MET A 124 -1.55 0.74 0.44
C MET A 124 -1.48 1.33 -0.98
N ILE A 125 -0.51 0.86 -1.75
CA ILE A 125 -0.43 1.16 -3.18
C ILE A 125 -1.41 0.22 -3.88
N ASP A 126 -2.56 0.75 -4.27
CA ASP A 126 -3.56 0.02 -5.03
C ASP A 126 -3.53 0.40 -6.51
N ASP A 127 -3.89 -0.55 -7.37
CA ASP A 127 -4.19 -0.28 -8.78
C ASP A 127 -5.65 0.16 -8.92
N LEU A 128 -5.87 1.37 -9.43
CA LEU A 128 -7.20 1.92 -9.70
C LEU A 128 -7.97 1.03 -10.69
N ASN A 129 -7.28 0.45 -11.67
CA ASN A 129 -7.91 -0.41 -12.67
C ASN A 129 -8.48 -1.70 -12.05
N ASP A 130 -7.75 -2.31 -11.11
CA ASP A 130 -8.22 -3.49 -10.37
C ASP A 130 -9.42 -3.16 -9.49
N LYS A 131 -9.41 -1.98 -8.83
CA LYS A 131 -10.55 -1.49 -8.03
C LYS A 131 -11.81 -1.29 -8.88
N VAL A 132 -11.68 -0.61 -10.01
CA VAL A 132 -12.82 -0.35 -10.91
C VAL A 132 -13.35 -1.65 -11.50
N THR A 133 -12.49 -2.57 -11.91
CA THR A 133 -12.90 -3.88 -12.45
C THR A 133 -13.67 -4.70 -11.41
N THR A 134 -13.21 -4.68 -10.16
CA THR A 134 -13.89 -5.35 -9.04
C THR A 134 -15.25 -4.70 -8.75
N ALA A 135 -15.32 -3.37 -8.72
CA ALA A 135 -16.57 -2.62 -8.52
C ALA A 135 -17.61 -2.93 -9.60
N VAL A 136 -17.21 -2.91 -10.88
CA VAL A 136 -18.08 -3.23 -12.01
C VAL A 136 -18.58 -4.67 -11.92
N SER A 137 -17.70 -5.62 -11.58
CA SER A 137 -18.08 -7.02 -11.42
C SER A 137 -19.11 -7.21 -10.30
N ALA A 138 -18.91 -6.59 -9.15
CA ALA A 138 -19.81 -6.69 -8.00
C ALA A 138 -21.18 -6.02 -8.25
N VAL A 139 -21.20 -4.87 -8.93
CA VAL A 139 -22.45 -4.20 -9.34
C VAL A 139 -23.18 -5.02 -10.40
N SER A 140 -22.47 -5.57 -11.40
CA SER A 140 -23.07 -6.42 -12.44
C SER A 140 -23.61 -7.74 -11.89
N GLY A 141 -22.96 -8.29 -10.85
CA GLY A 141 -23.40 -9.48 -10.13
C GLY A 141 -24.56 -9.23 -9.16
N GLY A 142 -25.00 -7.97 -9.00
CA GLY A 142 -26.10 -7.59 -8.11
C GLY A 142 -25.77 -7.67 -6.61
N ILE A 143 -24.48 -7.80 -6.26
CA ILE A 143 -24.01 -7.86 -4.88
C ILE A 143 -23.92 -6.45 -4.29
N TRP A 144 -23.50 -5.48 -5.11
CA TRP A 144 -23.38 -4.07 -4.71
C TRP A 144 -24.39 -3.18 -5.42
N SER A 145 -24.86 -2.17 -4.68
CA SER A 145 -25.55 -1.03 -5.27
C SER A 145 -24.57 -0.21 -6.10
N THR A 146 -25.07 0.49 -7.13
CA THR A 146 -24.28 1.46 -7.91
C THR A 146 -23.62 2.51 -7.03
N ARG A 147 -24.27 2.91 -5.92
CA ARG A 147 -23.69 3.80 -4.91
C ARG A 147 -22.43 3.23 -4.28
N GLU A 148 -22.51 1.98 -3.83
CA GLU A 148 -21.41 1.30 -3.13
C GLU A 148 -20.22 1.08 -4.07
N GLY A 149 -20.50 0.76 -5.34
CA GLY A 149 -19.47 0.64 -6.37
C GLY A 149 -18.71 1.94 -6.62
N ILE A 150 -19.40 3.09 -6.64
CA ILE A 150 -18.78 4.42 -6.83
C ILE A 150 -17.94 4.81 -5.61
N MET A 151 -18.43 4.52 -4.40
CA MET A 151 -17.67 4.74 -3.17
C MET A 151 -16.39 3.90 -3.15
N PHE A 152 -16.49 2.61 -3.51
CA PHE A 152 -15.34 1.71 -3.57
C PHE A 152 -14.30 2.11 -4.63
N ALA A 153 -14.73 2.71 -5.74
CA ALA A 153 -13.84 3.18 -6.80
C ALA A 153 -12.99 4.41 -6.39
N GLY A 154 -13.30 5.06 -5.26
CA GLY A 154 -12.54 6.19 -4.72
C GLY A 154 -13.17 7.57 -4.95
N ASN A 155 -14.42 7.64 -5.43
CA ASN A 155 -15.12 8.89 -5.71
C ASN A 155 -16.03 9.33 -4.54
N ALA A 156 -15.61 9.10 -3.29
CA ALA A 156 -16.43 9.30 -2.10
C ALA A 156 -16.99 10.73 -1.95
N ASP A 157 -16.27 11.75 -2.44
CA ASP A 157 -16.68 13.16 -2.30
C ASP A 157 -17.80 13.58 -3.26
N ARG A 158 -18.02 12.84 -4.37
CA ARG A 158 -18.98 13.21 -5.43
C ARG A 158 -20.05 12.14 -5.69
N VAL A 159 -20.24 11.21 -4.76
CA VAL A 159 -21.14 10.05 -4.93
C VAL A 159 -22.57 10.47 -5.31
N GLU A 160 -23.09 11.52 -4.68
CA GLU A 160 -24.45 11.98 -4.94
C GLU A 160 -24.61 12.62 -6.32
N GLU A 161 -23.63 13.43 -6.75
CA GLU A 161 -23.60 14.03 -8.09
C GLU A 161 -23.52 12.95 -9.17
N GLU A 162 -22.59 12.00 -9.03
CA GLU A 162 -22.38 10.90 -9.98
C GLU A 162 -23.63 10.01 -10.09
N LEU A 163 -24.34 9.77 -8.97
CA LEU A 163 -25.60 9.01 -9.01
C LEU A 163 -26.72 9.74 -9.74
N VAL A 164 -26.75 11.07 -9.70
CA VAL A 164 -27.72 11.88 -10.45
C VAL A 164 -27.37 11.84 -11.93
N GLU A 165 -26.11 12.08 -12.29
CA GLU A 165 -25.62 12.02 -13.68
C GLU A 165 -25.89 10.63 -14.31
N ILE A 166 -25.63 9.54 -13.58
CA ILE A 166 -25.92 8.17 -14.06
C ILE A 166 -27.42 7.95 -14.33
N LYS A 167 -28.31 8.50 -13.47
CA LYS A 167 -29.76 8.38 -13.68
C LYS A 167 -30.22 9.18 -14.89
N GLU A 168 -29.67 10.38 -15.08
CA GLU A 168 -29.95 11.22 -16.24
C GLU A 168 -29.45 10.55 -17.54
N GLU A 169 -28.25 9.97 -17.53
CA GLU A 169 -27.75 9.19 -18.66
C GLU A 169 -28.60 7.94 -18.95
N GLN A 170 -29.08 7.25 -17.92
CA GLN A 170 -29.94 6.07 -18.08
C GLN A 170 -31.32 6.45 -18.66
N ALA A 171 -31.91 7.55 -18.18
CA ALA A 171 -33.14 8.09 -18.73
C ALA A 171 -32.98 8.47 -20.21
N ALA A 172 -31.91 9.20 -20.56
CA ALA A 172 -31.61 9.56 -21.95
C ALA A 172 -31.36 8.33 -22.85
N LYS A 173 -30.67 7.30 -22.35
CA LYS A 173 -30.47 6.03 -23.07
C LYS A 173 -31.79 5.28 -23.28
N ASN A 174 -32.67 5.23 -22.29
CA ASN A 174 -33.97 4.58 -22.41
C ASN A 174 -34.90 5.30 -23.40
N GLU A 175 -34.90 6.63 -23.42
CA GLU A 175 -35.66 7.42 -24.42
C GLU A 175 -35.15 7.20 -25.85
N GLN A 176 -33.84 7.06 -26.05
CA GLN A 176 -33.26 6.74 -27.35
C GLN A 176 -33.59 5.31 -27.84
N ILE A 177 -33.67 4.35 -26.93
CA ILE A 177 -34.07 2.96 -27.25
C ILE A 177 -35.56 2.91 -27.62
N GLY A 178 -36.42 3.62 -26.89
CA GLY A 178 -37.85 3.74 -27.21
C GLY A 178 -38.10 4.35 -28.61
N ASN A 179 -37.36 5.40 -28.96
CA ASN A 179 -37.45 6.03 -30.28
C ASN A 179 -36.92 5.16 -31.44
N LYS A 180 -35.92 4.30 -31.19
CA LYS A 180 -35.45 3.33 -32.21
C LYS A 180 -36.41 2.15 -32.39
N GLY A 181 -37.09 1.71 -31.33
CA GLY A 181 -38.13 0.68 -31.41
C GLY A 181 -39.34 1.10 -32.26
N GLN A 182 -39.76 2.36 -32.18
CA GLN A 182 -40.85 2.89 -33.00
C GLN A 182 -40.48 3.07 -34.48
N LYS A 183 -39.21 3.40 -34.79
CA LYS A 183 -38.73 3.54 -36.18
C LYS A 183 -38.51 2.21 -36.91
N ASN A 184 -38.30 1.10 -36.20
CA ASN A 184 -38.15 -0.23 -36.79
C ASN A 184 -39.48 -0.99 -36.94
N ALA A 185 -40.58 -0.45 -36.39
CA ALA A 185 -41.92 -1.02 -36.46
C ALA A 185 -42.87 -0.24 -37.39
N SER A 186 -42.35 0.76 -38.12
CA SER A 186 -43.07 1.50 -39.18
C SER A 186 -42.50 1.16 -40.56
#